data_AF-A0A1N6KR36-F1
#
_entry.id   AF-A0A1N6KR36-F1
#
_cell.length_a   1.000
_cell.length_b   1.000
_cell.length_c   1.000
_cell.angle_alpha   90.00
_cell.angle_beta   90.00
_cell.angle_gamma   90.00
#
_symmetry.space_group_name_H-M   'P 1'
#
loop_
_entity.id
_entity.type
_entity.pdbx_description
1 polymer ?
#
loop_
_entity_poly.entity_id
_entity_poly.type
_entity_poly.pdbx_seq_one_letter_code
_entity_poly.pdbx_strand_id
1 'polypeptide(L)'
;MPNMALYLSTHDGFPLKDAIEAEGRGGKNGKDYLATDADVLRKGKIAFADHCARCHSSKKPDNLPEDAEAQKKAWRELVLRDDFLADNFLSDDERYPCSELGTHIGRTLSSNWDAGGGYGQMSSLGFKLNQEGTEQVFDHDRDGKPIPLYNPLTGKHDIKFTTKRLFYRTPPLVSVWATAPYLHNNSVGSYNGDPSVAGRMAAYEDGMAKLLWPERRLGVRSMLVTTQDSKLPDFLPMLMKVMSEFSDLSGLDLDLVNVPNWTPVNLIMRLHAKDVTSVLQDYVDGILQGEPGEKFAELRSKNQALGQQRLMEKLVEVNMCPDFIEDRGHTYGRELGDDDKRALIEYMKHF
;
A
#
# COMPACT_ATOMS: atom_id res chain seq x y z
N MET A 1 -20.07 -31.11 17.19
CA MET A 1 -20.45 -29.68 17.33
C MET A 1 -21.25 -29.25 16.10
N PRO A 2 -22.57 -29.50 16.05
CA PRO A 2 -23.42 -29.11 14.91
C PRO A 2 -23.39 -27.59 14.65
N ASN A 3 -23.28 -26.81 15.72
CA ASN A 3 -23.32 -25.35 15.64
C ASN A 3 -22.06 -24.73 15.03
N MET A 4 -20.89 -25.39 15.12
CA MET A 4 -19.66 -24.87 14.51
C MET A 4 -19.60 -25.20 13.02
N ALA A 5 -20.07 -26.37 12.59
CA ALA A 5 -20.23 -26.67 11.17
C ALA A 5 -21.27 -25.75 10.53
N LEU A 6 -22.40 -25.51 11.21
CA LEU A 6 -23.40 -24.55 10.76
C LEU A 6 -22.83 -23.13 10.70
N TYR A 7 -22.17 -22.67 11.76
CA TYR A 7 -21.51 -21.36 11.78
C TYR A 7 -20.50 -21.22 10.63
N LEU A 8 -19.57 -22.16 10.48
CA LEU A 8 -18.57 -22.16 9.39
C LEU A 8 -19.20 -22.28 7.99
N SER A 9 -20.41 -22.84 7.87
CA SER A 9 -21.16 -22.90 6.61
C SER A 9 -22.04 -21.66 6.35
N THR A 10 -22.10 -20.72 7.29
CA THR A 10 -22.87 -19.47 7.14
C THR A 10 -22.01 -18.27 6.71
N HIS A 11 -20.70 -18.46 6.56
CA HIS A 11 -19.80 -17.43 6.07
C HIS A 11 -19.75 -17.48 4.54
N ASP A 12 -20.61 -16.70 3.90
CA ASP A 12 -20.50 -16.35 2.49
C ASP A 12 -20.27 -14.84 2.34
N GLY A 13 -19.93 -14.39 1.14
CA GLY A 13 -19.96 -12.99 0.79
C GLY A 13 -21.32 -12.35 1.06
N PHE A 14 -21.32 -11.05 1.32
CA PHE A 14 -22.55 -10.26 1.37
C PHE A 14 -22.74 -9.54 0.02
N PRO A 15 -23.52 -10.12 -0.91
CA PRO A 15 -23.63 -9.59 -2.25
C PRO A 15 -24.42 -8.28 -2.25
N LEU A 16 -24.07 -7.36 -3.15
CA LEU A 16 -24.68 -6.02 -3.20
C LEU A 16 -26.21 -6.09 -3.36
N LYS A 17 -26.74 -7.05 -4.13
CA LYS A 17 -28.19 -7.22 -4.34
C LYS A 17 -29.00 -7.35 -3.03
N ASP A 18 -28.37 -7.88 -1.98
CA ASP A 18 -28.99 -8.14 -0.69
C ASP A 18 -28.76 -7.00 0.32
N ALA A 19 -27.98 -5.98 -0.05
CA ALA A 19 -27.77 -4.80 0.78
C ALA A 19 -29.03 -3.93 0.82
N ILE A 20 -29.62 -3.84 2.02
CA ILE A 20 -30.79 -3.01 2.31
C ILE A 20 -30.31 -1.77 3.06
N GLU A 21 -30.74 -0.61 2.57
CA GLU A 21 -30.44 0.66 3.18
C GLU A 21 -31.22 0.85 4.49
N ALA A 22 -30.58 1.46 5.49
CA ALA A 22 -31.25 1.73 6.76
C ALA A 22 -32.25 2.89 6.61
N GLU A 23 -33.41 2.78 7.28
CA GLU A 23 -34.44 3.82 7.25
C GLU A 23 -33.84 5.20 7.61
N GLY A 24 -34.06 6.19 6.74
CA GLY A 24 -33.61 7.57 6.94
C GLY A 24 -32.18 7.89 6.48
N ARG A 25 -31.43 6.95 5.88
CA ARG A 25 -30.11 7.22 5.29
C ARG A 25 -30.10 6.84 3.80
N GLY A 26 -30.36 7.76 2.89
CA GLY A 26 -30.35 7.44 1.45
C GLY A 26 -31.65 6.77 0.94
N GLY A 27 -31.78 6.62 -0.38
CA GLY A 27 -33.03 6.21 -1.03
C GLY A 27 -32.93 5.01 -1.97
N LYS A 28 -31.77 4.34 -2.05
CA LYS A 28 -31.52 3.21 -2.96
C LYS A 28 -30.92 2.03 -2.19
N ASN A 29 -31.47 0.84 -2.43
CA ASN A 29 -30.91 -0.43 -1.97
C ASN A 29 -29.82 -0.88 -2.95
N GLY A 30 -28.99 -1.86 -2.55
CA GLY A 30 -27.86 -2.30 -3.37
C GLY A 30 -28.28 -2.86 -4.74
N LYS A 31 -29.43 -3.54 -4.82
CA LYS A 31 -30.00 -4.00 -6.11
C LYS A 31 -30.21 -2.87 -7.14
N ASP A 32 -30.41 -1.63 -6.68
CA ASP A 32 -30.68 -0.48 -7.55
C ASP A 32 -29.40 0.06 -8.22
N TYR A 33 -28.23 -0.46 -7.84
CA TYR A 33 -26.91 -0.14 -8.41
C TYR A 33 -26.39 -1.20 -9.37
N LEU A 34 -27.10 -2.32 -9.55
CA LEU A 34 -26.65 -3.42 -10.40
C LEU A 34 -27.08 -3.23 -11.85
N ALA A 35 -26.12 -3.29 -12.77
CA ALA A 35 -26.40 -3.39 -14.18
C ALA A 35 -27.13 -4.72 -14.50
N THR A 36 -28.17 -4.63 -15.33
CA THR A 36 -28.97 -5.77 -15.82
C THR A 36 -28.79 -6.03 -17.31
N ASP A 37 -28.08 -5.14 -18.02
CA ASP A 37 -27.78 -5.28 -19.45
C ASP A 37 -26.79 -6.44 -19.67
N ALA A 38 -27.22 -7.44 -20.43
CA ALA A 38 -26.44 -8.66 -20.65
C ALA A 38 -25.14 -8.41 -21.44
N ASP A 39 -25.12 -7.43 -22.33
CA ASP A 39 -23.93 -7.09 -23.11
C ASP A 39 -22.89 -6.38 -22.25
N VAL A 40 -23.33 -5.47 -21.36
CA VAL A 40 -22.46 -4.84 -20.35
C VAL A 40 -21.84 -5.90 -19.44
N LEU A 41 -22.64 -6.81 -18.90
CA LEU A 41 -22.14 -7.86 -18.01
C LEU A 41 -21.20 -8.83 -18.74
N ARG A 42 -21.51 -9.20 -19.99
CA ARG A 42 -20.63 -10.04 -20.82
C ARG A 42 -19.29 -9.36 -21.09
N LYS A 43 -19.27 -8.06 -21.40
CA LYS A 43 -18.03 -7.29 -21.57
C LYS A 43 -17.22 -7.26 -20.29
N GLY A 44 -17.86 -6.99 -19.14
CA GLY A 44 -17.21 -7.00 -17.84
C GLY A 44 -16.62 -8.36 -17.47
N LYS A 45 -17.33 -9.46 -17.75
CA LYS A 45 -16.82 -10.84 -17.60
C LYS A 45 -15.57 -11.08 -18.43
N ILE A 46 -15.55 -10.65 -19.70
CA ILE A 46 -14.38 -10.81 -20.58
C ILE A 46 -13.19 -9.99 -20.06
N ALA A 47 -13.41 -8.74 -19.66
CA ALA A 47 -12.36 -7.90 -19.08
C ALA A 47 -11.79 -8.52 -17.79
N PHE A 48 -12.66 -9.05 -16.92
CA PHE A 48 -12.23 -9.74 -15.70
C PHE A 48 -11.41 -11.00 -16.00
N ALA A 49 -11.86 -11.81 -16.96
CA ALA A 49 -11.15 -13.02 -17.38
C ALA A 49 -9.74 -12.73 -17.88
N ASP A 50 -9.61 -11.68 -18.70
CA ASP A 50 -8.35 -11.33 -19.35
C ASP A 50 -7.32 -10.70 -18.40
N HIS A 51 -7.78 -9.94 -17.40
CA HIS A 51 -6.89 -9.06 -16.62
C HIS A 51 -6.90 -9.31 -15.10
N CYS A 52 -7.87 -10.05 -14.56
CA CYS A 52 -8.05 -10.15 -13.11
C CYS A 52 -8.14 -11.60 -12.60
N ALA A 53 -8.79 -12.49 -13.34
CA ALA A 53 -9.17 -13.83 -12.88
C ALA A 53 -7.97 -14.72 -12.50
N ARG A 54 -6.79 -14.50 -13.09
CA ARG A 54 -5.57 -15.26 -12.76
C ARG A 54 -5.23 -15.21 -11.27
N CYS A 55 -5.40 -14.04 -10.66
CA CYS A 55 -5.07 -13.79 -9.25
C CYS A 55 -6.35 -13.78 -8.40
N HIS A 56 -7.44 -13.23 -8.94
CA HIS A 56 -8.71 -13.02 -8.24
C HIS A 56 -9.74 -14.11 -8.52
N SER A 57 -9.31 -15.36 -8.72
CA SER A 57 -10.23 -16.49 -8.77
C SER A 57 -9.64 -17.73 -8.12
N SER A 58 -10.46 -18.36 -7.27
CA SER A 58 -10.14 -19.65 -6.68
C SER A 58 -10.42 -20.81 -7.62
N LYS A 59 -11.23 -20.57 -8.66
CA LYS A 59 -11.46 -21.48 -9.78
C LYS A 59 -10.38 -21.27 -10.83
N LYS A 60 -9.87 -22.36 -11.38
CA LYS A 60 -8.87 -22.33 -12.46
C LYS A 60 -9.36 -23.19 -13.63
N PRO A 61 -9.05 -22.83 -14.89
CA PRO A 61 -9.35 -23.69 -16.02
C PRO A 61 -8.68 -25.05 -15.86
N ASP A 62 -9.41 -26.13 -16.14
CA ASP A 62 -8.85 -27.48 -16.15
C ASP A 62 -7.79 -27.58 -17.26
N ASN A 63 -6.61 -28.12 -16.94
CA ASN A 63 -5.50 -28.29 -17.88
C ASN A 63 -5.13 -26.99 -18.63
N LEU A 64 -4.79 -25.94 -17.88
CA LEU A 64 -4.39 -24.65 -18.44
C LEU A 64 -3.26 -24.83 -19.49
N PRO A 65 -3.48 -24.47 -20.76
CA PRO A 65 -2.47 -24.62 -21.82
C PRO A 65 -1.20 -23.81 -21.56
N GLU A 66 -0.08 -24.15 -22.19
CA GLU A 66 1.15 -23.32 -22.12
C GLU A 66 1.07 -22.07 -23.01
N ASP A 67 0.34 -22.15 -24.12
CA ASP A 67 0.19 -21.05 -25.08
C ASP A 67 -0.71 -19.92 -24.54
N ALA A 68 -0.24 -18.67 -24.65
CA ALA A 68 -0.91 -17.51 -24.05
C ALA A 68 -2.31 -17.24 -24.61
N GLU A 69 -2.52 -17.41 -25.92
CA GLU A 69 -3.84 -17.21 -26.53
C GLU A 69 -4.82 -18.32 -26.12
N ALA A 70 -4.34 -19.56 -26.04
CA ALA A 70 -5.12 -20.68 -25.53
C ALA A 70 -5.46 -20.51 -24.04
N GLN A 71 -4.54 -20.00 -23.21
CA GLN A 71 -4.80 -19.64 -21.81
C GLN A 71 -5.91 -18.59 -21.70
N LYS A 72 -5.80 -17.52 -22.49
CA LYS A 72 -6.79 -16.44 -22.53
C LYS A 72 -8.18 -16.98 -22.87
N LYS A 73 -8.27 -17.86 -23.87
CA LYS A 73 -9.52 -18.52 -24.24
C LYS A 73 -10.09 -19.37 -23.10
N ALA A 74 -9.26 -20.17 -22.44
CA ALA A 74 -9.67 -21.03 -21.33
C ALA A 74 -10.19 -20.22 -20.13
N TRP A 75 -9.54 -19.11 -19.78
CA TRP A 75 -10.03 -18.20 -18.75
C TRP A 75 -11.37 -17.56 -19.11
N ARG A 76 -11.53 -17.08 -20.35
CA ARG A 76 -12.80 -16.53 -20.82
C ARG A 76 -13.92 -17.58 -20.77
N GLU A 77 -13.67 -18.80 -21.23
CA GLU A 77 -14.63 -19.91 -21.17
C GLU A 77 -15.08 -20.19 -19.74
N LEU A 78 -14.16 -20.18 -18.77
CA LEU A 78 -14.47 -20.38 -17.34
C LEU A 78 -15.30 -19.23 -16.76
N VAL A 79 -14.86 -17.98 -16.93
CA VAL A 79 -15.50 -16.79 -16.34
C VAL A 79 -16.88 -16.51 -16.94
N LEU A 80 -17.09 -16.89 -18.21
CA LEU A 80 -18.37 -16.69 -18.88
C LEU A 80 -19.49 -17.63 -18.39
N ARG A 81 -19.17 -18.70 -17.66
CA ARG A 81 -20.18 -19.62 -17.10
C ARG A 81 -21.10 -18.88 -16.11
N ASP A 82 -22.33 -19.35 -16.01
CA ASP A 82 -23.34 -18.75 -15.11
C ASP A 82 -23.02 -19.03 -13.63
N ASP A 83 -22.37 -20.16 -13.35
CA ASP A 83 -21.96 -20.61 -12.02
C ASP A 83 -20.58 -20.09 -11.61
N PHE A 84 -19.93 -19.23 -12.40
CA PHE A 84 -18.55 -18.79 -12.13
C PHE A 84 -18.36 -18.22 -10.72
N LEU A 85 -19.30 -17.40 -10.22
CA LEU A 85 -19.23 -16.79 -8.89
C LEU A 85 -19.62 -17.73 -7.75
N ALA A 86 -20.39 -18.79 -8.01
CA ALA A 86 -20.78 -19.76 -6.98
C ALA A 86 -19.54 -20.51 -6.47
N ASP A 87 -19.33 -20.61 -5.15
CA ASP A 87 -18.16 -21.26 -4.54
C ASP A 87 -16.80 -20.70 -5.03
N ASN A 88 -16.75 -19.43 -5.43
CA ASN A 88 -15.54 -18.72 -5.83
C ASN A 88 -15.25 -17.62 -4.82
N PHE A 89 -14.19 -17.75 -4.03
CA PHE A 89 -13.84 -16.72 -3.04
C PHE A 89 -13.05 -15.55 -3.65
N LEU A 90 -12.96 -15.49 -4.98
CA LEU A 90 -12.43 -14.37 -5.76
C LEU A 90 -11.02 -13.91 -5.34
N SER A 91 -10.18 -14.89 -5.04
CA SER A 91 -8.77 -14.76 -4.71
C SER A 91 -8.08 -16.09 -4.98
N ASP A 92 -6.76 -16.10 -4.92
CA ASP A 92 -5.94 -17.29 -4.75
C ASP A 92 -5.13 -17.20 -3.45
N ASP A 93 -4.37 -18.27 -3.17
CA ASP A 93 -3.41 -18.35 -2.06
C ASP A 93 -1.96 -18.18 -2.52
N GLU A 94 -1.76 -17.75 -3.77
CA GLU A 94 -0.44 -17.55 -4.36
C GLU A 94 0.26 -16.33 -3.75
N ARG A 95 1.60 -16.34 -3.83
CA ARG A 95 2.45 -15.24 -3.37
C ARG A 95 2.99 -14.49 -4.57
N TYR A 96 2.59 -13.24 -4.70
CA TYR A 96 3.01 -12.38 -5.80
C TYR A 96 4.12 -11.42 -5.36
N PRO A 97 5.22 -11.29 -6.12
CA PRO A 97 6.30 -10.36 -5.80
C PRO A 97 5.80 -8.92 -5.71
N CYS A 98 6.30 -8.16 -4.73
CA CYS A 98 5.98 -6.73 -4.64
C CYS A 98 6.49 -5.95 -5.85
N SER A 99 7.58 -6.40 -6.48
CA SER A 99 8.10 -5.86 -7.73
C SER A 99 7.15 -6.00 -8.92
N GLU A 100 6.29 -7.04 -8.94
CA GLU A 100 5.21 -7.20 -9.93
C GLU A 100 4.01 -6.31 -9.57
N LEU A 101 3.60 -6.33 -8.31
CA LEU A 101 2.38 -5.66 -7.89
C LEU A 101 2.54 -4.14 -7.73
N GLY A 102 3.72 -3.64 -7.39
CA GLY A 102 3.96 -2.22 -7.13
C GLY A 102 3.17 -1.64 -5.95
N THR A 103 2.52 -2.47 -5.12
CA THR A 103 1.83 -2.03 -3.91
C THR A 103 2.86 -1.60 -2.87
N HIS A 104 2.58 -0.50 -2.17
CA HIS A 104 3.48 0.07 -1.17
C HIS A 104 4.02 -0.98 -0.17
N ILE A 105 5.34 -1.08 -0.05
CA ILE A 105 6.05 -2.25 0.51
C ILE A 105 6.10 -2.31 2.05
N GLY A 106 5.71 -1.26 2.77
CA GLY A 106 5.95 -1.17 4.22
C GLY A 106 5.36 -2.33 5.04
N ARG A 107 4.25 -2.92 4.59
CA ARG A 107 3.63 -4.07 5.27
C ARG A 107 4.37 -5.38 5.04
N THR A 108 5.22 -5.52 4.02
CA THR A 108 5.96 -6.76 3.74
C THR A 108 7.38 -6.74 4.29
N LEU A 109 7.88 -5.56 4.66
CA LEU A 109 9.22 -5.38 5.20
C LEU A 109 9.37 -5.72 6.68
N SER A 110 8.29 -5.76 7.46
CA SER A 110 8.42 -5.96 8.90
C SER A 110 9.13 -7.28 9.23
N SER A 111 9.96 -7.27 10.28
CA SER A 111 10.71 -8.44 10.72
C SER A 111 9.91 -9.35 11.66
N ASN A 112 8.68 -8.99 12.00
CA ASN A 112 7.87 -9.70 12.99
C ASN A 112 7.67 -11.18 12.66
N TRP A 113 7.53 -11.52 11.39
CA TRP A 113 7.36 -12.91 10.91
C TRP A 113 8.68 -13.60 10.55
N ASP A 114 9.82 -12.94 10.67
CA ASP A 114 11.11 -13.54 10.37
C ASP A 114 11.55 -14.52 11.47
N ALA A 115 12.51 -15.38 11.17
CA ALA A 115 13.11 -16.23 12.20
C ALA A 115 13.76 -15.35 13.29
N GLY A 116 13.39 -15.57 14.55
CA GLY A 116 13.80 -14.73 15.69
C GLY A 116 12.98 -13.44 15.88
N GLY A 117 12.04 -13.13 14.97
CA GLY A 117 11.06 -12.06 15.15
C GLY A 117 9.97 -12.43 16.16
N GLY A 118 9.24 -11.43 16.67
CA GLY A 118 8.24 -11.61 17.74
C GLY A 118 7.13 -12.63 17.40
N TYR A 119 6.76 -12.75 16.13
CA TYR A 119 5.80 -13.73 15.61
C TYR A 119 6.46 -14.79 14.71
N GLY A 120 7.79 -14.91 14.74
CA GLY A 120 8.54 -15.82 13.87
C GLY A 120 8.18 -17.29 14.03
N GLN A 121 7.70 -17.69 15.21
CA GLN A 121 7.19 -19.04 15.47
C GLN A 121 5.81 -19.30 14.84
N MET A 122 5.05 -18.25 14.52
CA MET A 122 3.71 -18.33 13.93
C MET A 122 3.72 -18.29 12.40
N SER A 123 4.86 -17.98 11.77
CA SER A 123 5.00 -17.99 10.31
C SER A 123 5.59 -19.31 9.82
N SER A 124 5.06 -19.83 8.71
CA SER A 124 5.53 -21.11 8.13
C SER A 124 6.99 -21.05 7.67
N LEU A 125 7.69 -22.20 7.67
CA LEU A 125 9.04 -22.31 7.09
C LEU A 125 9.03 -21.94 5.60
N GLY A 126 8.07 -22.45 4.82
CA GLY A 126 7.98 -22.17 3.39
C GLY A 126 7.82 -20.67 3.07
N PHE A 127 7.08 -19.92 3.90
CA PHE A 127 7.03 -18.47 3.77
C PHE A 127 8.41 -17.81 3.94
N LYS A 128 9.19 -18.22 4.95
CA LYS A 128 10.53 -17.66 5.19
C LYS A 128 11.50 -18.02 4.06
N LEU A 129 11.46 -19.27 3.59
CA LEU A 129 12.30 -19.74 2.48
C LEU A 129 11.99 -18.99 1.17
N ASN A 130 10.72 -18.65 0.92
CA ASN A 130 10.35 -17.85 -0.25
C ASN A 130 10.93 -16.43 -0.22
N GLN A 131 11.31 -15.91 0.96
CA GLN A 131 11.91 -14.58 1.13
C GLN A 131 13.44 -14.58 1.00
N GLU A 132 14.07 -15.75 0.79
CA GLU A 132 15.53 -15.84 0.63
C GLU A 132 16.02 -15.05 -0.61
N GLY A 133 17.21 -14.48 -0.47
CA GLY A 133 17.81 -13.58 -1.45
C GLY A 133 17.35 -12.14 -1.28
N THR A 134 17.76 -11.30 -2.22
CA THR A 134 17.43 -9.88 -2.23
C THR A 134 16.78 -9.47 -3.54
N GLU A 135 15.99 -8.41 -3.50
CA GLU A 135 15.47 -7.72 -4.68
C GLU A 135 15.61 -6.20 -4.53
N GLN A 136 15.81 -5.54 -5.66
CA GLN A 136 15.74 -4.08 -5.71
C GLN A 136 14.27 -3.68 -5.85
N VAL A 137 13.84 -2.72 -5.04
CA VAL A 137 12.50 -2.15 -5.14
C VAL A 137 12.54 -0.97 -6.11
N PHE A 138 11.55 -0.94 -6.99
CA PHE A 138 11.38 0.09 -8.00
C PHE A 138 9.96 0.62 -7.98
N ASP A 139 9.83 1.87 -8.42
CA ASP A 139 8.59 2.44 -8.88
C ASP A 139 8.43 2.18 -10.38
N HIS A 140 7.28 2.52 -10.93
CA HIS A 140 7.04 2.45 -12.36
C HIS A 140 6.63 3.83 -12.89
N ASP A 141 7.18 4.22 -14.03
CA ASP A 141 6.72 5.42 -14.73
C ASP A 141 5.34 5.19 -15.39
N ARG A 142 4.85 6.23 -16.06
CA ARG A 142 3.56 6.18 -16.78
C ARG A 142 3.51 5.08 -17.83
N ASP A 143 4.62 4.63 -18.37
CA ASP A 143 4.70 3.61 -19.41
C ASP A 143 4.94 2.21 -18.81
N GLY A 144 4.99 2.11 -17.47
CA GLY A 144 5.21 0.86 -16.76
C GLY A 144 6.68 0.44 -16.68
N LYS A 145 7.62 1.35 -16.97
CA LYS A 145 9.05 1.07 -16.88
C LYS A 145 9.56 1.28 -15.45
N PRO A 146 10.42 0.38 -14.92
CA PRO A 146 10.97 0.54 -13.59
C PRO A 146 11.84 1.81 -13.48
N ILE A 147 11.63 2.57 -12.42
CA ILE A 147 12.40 3.75 -12.02
C ILE A 147 12.75 3.64 -10.51
N PRO A 148 13.79 4.34 -10.01
CA PRO A 148 14.11 4.33 -8.58
C PRO A 148 12.97 4.91 -7.73
N LEU A 149 13.04 4.75 -6.41
CA LEU A 149 12.01 5.27 -5.52
C LEU A 149 12.03 6.81 -5.47
N TYR A 150 10.85 7.41 -5.28
CA TYR A 150 10.70 8.86 -5.10
C TYR A 150 11.42 9.36 -3.83
N ASN A 151 12.27 10.36 -4.00
CA ASN A 151 12.97 11.05 -2.93
C ASN A 151 12.29 12.38 -2.60
N PRO A 152 11.71 12.52 -1.39
CA PRO A 152 11.01 13.73 -1.01
C PRO A 152 11.93 14.94 -0.81
N LEU A 153 13.24 14.73 -0.62
CA LEU A 153 14.19 15.83 -0.43
C LEU A 153 14.63 16.44 -1.76
N THR A 154 14.79 15.63 -2.80
CA THR A 154 15.27 16.08 -4.12
C THR A 154 14.14 16.32 -5.12
N GLY A 155 12.94 15.78 -4.85
CA GLY A 155 11.80 15.78 -5.77
C GLY A 155 11.98 14.87 -6.98
N LYS A 156 12.94 13.94 -6.94
CA LYS A 156 13.32 13.04 -8.03
C LYS A 156 13.17 11.58 -7.65
N HIS A 157 13.17 10.70 -8.64
CA HIS A 157 13.22 9.25 -8.45
C HIS A 157 14.69 8.80 -8.44
N ASP A 158 15.36 8.90 -7.29
CA ASP A 158 16.80 8.62 -7.15
C ASP A 158 17.17 7.72 -5.96
N ILE A 159 16.19 7.27 -5.15
CA ILE A 159 16.44 6.31 -4.07
C ILE A 159 16.57 4.90 -4.64
N LYS A 160 17.72 4.28 -4.40
CA LYS A 160 17.95 2.86 -4.67
C LYS A 160 17.82 2.07 -3.38
N PHE A 161 16.82 1.20 -3.31
CA PHE A 161 16.55 0.42 -2.11
C PHE A 161 16.55 -1.08 -2.45
N THR A 162 17.35 -1.85 -1.71
CA THR A 162 17.45 -3.30 -1.84
C THR A 162 17.04 -3.94 -0.53
N THR A 163 16.19 -4.95 -0.60
CA THR A 163 15.66 -5.65 0.57
C THR A 163 15.53 -7.14 0.29
N LYS A 164 15.12 -7.93 1.30
CA LYS A 164 14.73 -9.34 1.10
C LYS A 164 13.57 -9.43 0.12
N ARG A 165 13.31 -10.60 -0.47
CA ARG A 165 12.14 -10.74 -1.35
C ARG A 165 10.83 -10.54 -0.58
N LEU A 166 9.92 -9.75 -1.17
CA LEU A 166 8.68 -9.31 -0.57
C LEU A 166 7.50 -9.81 -1.41
N PHE A 167 6.45 -10.28 -0.73
CA PHE A 167 5.28 -10.83 -1.40
C PHE A 167 3.99 -10.36 -0.76
N TYR A 168 2.99 -10.16 -1.60
CA TYR A 168 1.60 -10.08 -1.17
C TYR A 168 0.84 -11.34 -1.57
N ARG A 169 -0.24 -11.59 -0.85
CA ARG A 169 -1.30 -12.46 -1.32
C ARG A 169 -2.41 -11.62 -1.88
N THR A 170 -3.15 -12.21 -2.81
CA THR A 170 -4.31 -11.57 -3.39
C THR A 170 -5.38 -11.37 -2.30
N PRO A 171 -5.96 -10.16 -2.14
CA PRO A 171 -7.14 -9.99 -1.30
C PRO A 171 -8.41 -10.48 -2.03
N PRO A 172 -9.41 -11.02 -1.31
CA PRO A 172 -10.65 -11.45 -1.93
C PRO A 172 -11.43 -10.26 -2.45
N LEU A 173 -12.00 -10.42 -3.65
CA LEU A 173 -12.94 -9.44 -4.21
C LEU A 173 -14.40 -9.70 -3.80
N VAL A 174 -14.64 -10.71 -2.95
CA VAL A 174 -15.95 -10.96 -2.36
C VAL A 174 -16.42 -9.69 -1.65
N SER A 175 -17.61 -9.20 -2.00
CA SER A 175 -18.17 -7.95 -1.47
C SER A 175 -17.26 -6.72 -1.64
N VAL A 176 -16.44 -6.66 -2.70
CA VAL A 176 -15.50 -5.55 -2.96
C VAL A 176 -16.16 -4.16 -2.98
N TRP A 177 -17.46 -4.10 -3.26
CA TRP A 177 -18.29 -2.90 -3.18
C TRP A 177 -18.33 -2.25 -1.77
N ALA A 178 -18.13 -3.04 -0.71
CA ALA A 178 -18.26 -2.58 0.66
C ALA A 178 -16.94 -2.23 1.34
N THR A 179 -15.80 -2.53 0.70
CA THR A 179 -14.46 -2.50 1.33
C THR A 179 -13.56 -1.37 0.85
N ALA A 180 -14.01 -0.56 -0.11
CA ALA A 180 -13.30 0.64 -0.52
C ALA A 180 -13.10 1.61 0.68
N PRO A 181 -11.97 2.35 0.74
CA PRO A 181 -10.88 2.41 -0.25
C PRO A 181 -9.96 1.18 -0.27
N TYR A 182 -9.27 0.99 -1.39
CA TYR A 182 -8.43 -0.19 -1.66
C TYR A 182 -6.95 0.04 -1.39
N LEU A 183 -6.21 -1.07 -1.51
CA LEU A 183 -4.77 -1.20 -1.22
C LEU A 183 -4.46 -0.90 0.26
N HIS A 184 -3.18 -0.86 0.60
CA HIS A 184 -2.77 -0.58 1.97
C HIS A 184 -3.08 0.86 2.36
N ASN A 185 -3.34 1.06 3.65
CA ASN A 185 -3.62 2.37 4.23
C ASN A 185 -4.80 3.12 3.56
N ASN A 186 -5.73 2.37 2.94
CA ASN A 186 -6.88 2.93 2.23
C ASN A 186 -6.47 3.96 1.16
N SER A 187 -5.35 3.70 0.48
CA SER A 187 -4.68 4.69 -0.36
C SER A 187 -5.34 4.92 -1.72
N VAL A 188 -6.14 3.97 -2.22
CA VAL A 188 -6.83 4.08 -3.52
C VAL A 188 -8.35 4.11 -3.35
N GLY A 189 -8.91 5.30 -3.47
CA GLY A 189 -10.35 5.56 -3.35
C GLY A 189 -10.62 6.76 -2.46
N SER A 190 -11.88 6.99 -2.11
CA SER A 190 -12.30 8.09 -1.26
C SER A 190 -12.84 7.54 0.05
N TYR A 191 -12.31 8.03 1.16
CA TYR A 191 -12.88 7.77 2.48
C TYR A 191 -13.90 8.87 2.80
N ASN A 192 -15.18 8.56 2.63
CA ASN A 192 -16.27 9.51 2.87
C ASN A 192 -16.91 9.37 4.27
N GLY A 193 -16.55 8.33 5.04
CA GLY A 193 -17.10 8.07 6.38
C GLY A 193 -18.60 7.75 6.38
N ASP A 194 -19.23 7.55 5.22
CA ASP A 194 -20.65 7.27 5.09
C ASP A 194 -20.89 5.75 4.99
N PRO A 195 -21.48 5.11 6.02
CA PRO A 195 -21.68 3.68 6.02
C PRO A 195 -22.89 3.21 5.20
N SER A 196 -23.69 4.14 4.62
CA SER A 196 -24.85 3.83 3.77
C SER A 196 -24.44 3.05 2.52
N VAL A 197 -25.40 2.40 1.86
CA VAL A 197 -25.17 1.74 0.57
C VAL A 197 -24.70 2.77 -0.45
N ALA A 198 -25.31 3.95 -0.49
CA ALA A 198 -24.91 5.03 -1.38
C ALA A 198 -23.48 5.51 -1.14
N GLY A 199 -23.10 5.69 0.13
CA GLY A 199 -21.74 6.07 0.53
C GLY A 199 -20.69 5.04 0.13
N ARG A 200 -20.95 3.75 0.37
CA ARG A 200 -20.06 2.65 -0.03
C ARG A 200 -19.94 2.55 -1.55
N MET A 201 -21.04 2.69 -2.28
CA MET A 201 -21.02 2.69 -3.74
C MET A 201 -20.22 3.85 -4.32
N ALA A 202 -20.32 5.05 -3.74
CA ALA A 202 -19.50 6.18 -4.17
C ALA A 202 -17.99 5.92 -3.94
N ALA A 203 -17.62 5.33 -2.79
CA ALA A 203 -16.24 4.95 -2.50
C ALA A 203 -15.74 3.83 -3.43
N TYR A 204 -16.58 2.82 -3.70
CA TYR A 204 -16.32 1.74 -4.65
C TYR A 204 -16.03 2.27 -6.06
N GLU A 205 -16.92 3.10 -6.60
CA GLU A 205 -16.80 3.62 -7.97
C GLU A 205 -15.55 4.49 -8.12
N ASP A 206 -15.24 5.34 -7.14
CA ASP A 206 -14.02 6.14 -7.13
C ASP A 206 -12.75 5.28 -6.99
N GLY A 207 -12.76 4.29 -6.09
CA GLY A 207 -11.64 3.36 -5.90
C GLY A 207 -11.35 2.52 -7.14
N MET A 208 -12.38 1.90 -7.72
CA MET A 208 -12.26 1.11 -8.94
C MET A 208 -11.84 1.97 -10.14
N ALA A 209 -12.36 3.19 -10.24
CA ALA A 209 -11.91 4.12 -11.26
C ALA A 209 -10.42 4.47 -11.10
N LYS A 210 -9.93 4.70 -9.88
CA LYS A 210 -8.50 4.96 -9.65
C LYS A 210 -7.63 3.72 -9.88
N LEU A 211 -8.15 2.51 -9.68
CA LEU A 211 -7.44 1.27 -10.02
C LEU A 211 -7.25 1.14 -11.55
N LEU A 212 -8.32 1.35 -12.33
CA LEU A 212 -8.35 1.17 -13.79
C LEU A 212 -7.87 2.39 -14.60
N TRP A 213 -7.87 3.58 -14.01
CA TRP A 213 -7.25 4.80 -14.55
C TRP A 213 -6.18 5.31 -13.56
N PRO A 214 -4.97 4.70 -13.53
CA PRO A 214 -3.93 5.05 -12.57
C PRO A 214 -3.52 6.53 -12.57
N GLU A 215 -3.69 7.24 -13.68
CA GLU A 215 -3.47 8.69 -13.79
C GLU A 215 -4.41 9.53 -12.93
N ARG A 216 -5.51 8.95 -12.43
CA ARG A 216 -6.43 9.59 -11.47
C ARG A 216 -5.98 9.45 -10.01
N ARG A 217 -4.94 8.65 -9.74
CA ARG A 217 -4.35 8.49 -8.42
C ARG A 217 -3.61 9.78 -8.01
N LEU A 218 -3.40 9.97 -6.71
CA LEU A 218 -2.75 11.15 -6.14
C LEU A 218 -1.23 11.18 -6.41
N GLY A 219 -0.60 10.01 -6.51
CA GLY A 219 0.85 9.89 -6.70
C GLY A 219 1.59 10.53 -5.55
N VAL A 220 2.55 11.43 -5.80
CA VAL A 220 3.31 12.14 -4.74
C VAL A 220 2.39 12.78 -3.67
N ARG A 221 1.15 13.17 -4.03
CA ARG A 221 0.19 13.74 -3.08
C ARG A 221 -0.46 12.71 -2.13
N SER A 222 -0.23 11.41 -2.32
CA SER A 222 -0.66 10.37 -1.37
C SER A 222 0.30 10.22 -0.19
N MET A 223 1.49 10.82 -0.24
CA MET A 223 2.42 10.83 0.89
C MET A 223 1.77 11.49 2.11
N LEU A 224 1.79 10.80 3.24
CA LEU A 224 1.42 11.42 4.51
C LEU A 224 2.51 12.41 4.93
N VAL A 225 2.13 13.66 5.16
CA VAL A 225 3.05 14.74 5.53
C VAL A 225 2.60 15.43 6.82
N THR A 226 3.54 16.04 7.53
CA THR A 226 3.22 16.95 8.63
C THR A 226 2.41 18.13 8.11
N THR A 227 1.45 18.61 8.90
CA THR A 227 0.56 19.74 8.55
C THR A 227 1.00 21.06 9.19
N GLN A 228 1.99 21.00 10.07
CA GLN A 228 2.58 22.12 10.79
C GLN A 228 4.05 21.81 11.11
N ASP A 229 4.80 22.85 11.44
CA ASP A 229 6.14 22.67 11.99
C ASP A 229 6.06 21.87 13.29
N SER A 230 6.87 20.83 13.38
CA SER A 230 6.94 19.89 14.50
C SER A 230 8.40 19.72 14.93
N LYS A 231 8.67 18.98 16.01
CA LYS A 231 10.03 18.70 16.48
C LYS A 231 10.22 17.20 16.70
N LEU A 232 11.46 16.72 16.61
CA LEU A 232 11.75 15.28 16.78
C LEU A 232 11.26 14.69 18.13
N PRO A 233 11.36 15.40 19.28
CA PRO A 233 10.80 14.95 20.55
C PRO A 233 9.29 14.69 20.54
N ASP A 234 8.53 15.40 19.71
CA ASP A 234 7.08 15.20 19.59
C ASP A 234 6.75 13.77 19.11
N PHE A 235 7.67 13.17 18.35
CA PHE A 235 7.53 11.83 17.79
C PHE A 235 8.17 10.74 18.67
N LEU A 236 9.23 11.08 19.43
CA LEU A 236 10.03 10.12 20.18
C LEU A 236 10.30 10.61 21.62
N PRO A 237 9.25 10.81 22.45
CA PRO A 237 9.39 11.47 23.76
C PRO A 237 10.26 10.68 24.76
N MET A 238 10.41 9.37 24.58
CA MET A 238 11.24 8.51 25.43
C MET A 238 12.73 8.50 25.04
N LEU A 239 13.07 9.00 23.86
CA LEU A 239 14.44 8.96 23.32
C LEU A 239 15.43 9.79 24.15
N MET A 240 14.95 10.90 24.74
CA MET A 240 15.77 11.79 25.57
C MET A 240 16.39 11.11 26.79
N LYS A 241 15.82 10.00 27.27
CA LYS A 241 16.33 9.33 28.48
C LYS A 241 17.55 8.43 28.23
N VAL A 242 17.91 8.16 26.97
CA VAL A 242 18.81 7.05 26.62
C VAL A 242 20.11 7.51 25.94
N MET A 243 20.29 8.80 25.68
CA MET A 243 21.39 9.30 24.87
C MET A 243 22.49 9.99 25.69
N SER A 244 23.16 9.25 26.58
CA SER A 244 24.30 9.77 27.35
C SER A 244 25.47 10.23 26.48
N GLU A 245 25.56 9.75 25.24
CA GLU A 245 26.65 10.06 24.29
C GLU A 245 26.69 11.55 23.88
N PHE A 246 25.57 12.26 24.02
CA PHE A 246 25.46 13.68 23.67
C PHE A 246 25.34 14.59 24.91
N SER A 247 25.53 14.04 26.13
CA SER A 247 25.37 14.81 27.38
C SER A 247 26.33 15.98 27.51
N ASP A 248 27.47 15.90 26.83
CA ASP A 248 28.57 16.86 26.95
C ASP A 248 28.46 18.00 25.90
N LEU A 249 27.51 17.90 24.96
CA LEU A 249 27.26 18.95 23.96
C LEU A 249 26.36 20.04 24.55
N SER A 250 27.00 21.06 25.13
CA SER A 250 26.30 22.24 25.64
C SER A 250 25.48 22.92 24.53
N GLY A 251 24.17 23.02 24.77
CA GLY A 251 23.23 23.68 23.86
C GLY A 251 22.63 22.80 22.77
N LEU A 252 22.92 21.49 22.75
CA LEU A 252 22.10 20.54 22.00
C LEU A 252 20.81 20.28 22.77
N ASP A 253 19.71 20.68 22.15
CA ASP A 253 18.36 20.37 22.60
C ASP A 253 17.64 19.74 21.40
N LEU A 254 16.96 18.62 21.60
CA LEU A 254 16.22 17.96 20.53
C LEU A 254 15.06 18.83 20.02
N ASP A 255 14.63 19.82 20.80
CA ASP A 255 13.70 20.85 20.35
C ASP A 255 14.24 21.72 19.20
N LEU A 256 15.55 21.69 18.95
CA LEU A 256 16.19 22.35 17.81
C LEU A 256 16.12 21.51 16.53
N VAL A 257 15.79 20.22 16.62
CA VAL A 257 15.60 19.35 15.46
C VAL A 257 14.20 19.57 14.91
N ASN A 258 14.12 20.54 14.02
CA ASN A 258 12.88 20.93 13.38
C ASN A 258 12.45 19.87 12.36
N VAL A 259 11.15 19.61 12.34
CA VAL A 259 10.46 18.84 11.32
C VAL A 259 9.51 19.82 10.64
N PRO A 260 9.94 20.45 9.53
CA PRO A 260 9.12 21.45 8.86
C PRO A 260 7.75 20.91 8.46
N ASN A 261 6.77 21.80 8.32
CA ASN A 261 5.53 21.50 7.60
C ASN A 261 5.84 20.87 6.24
N TRP A 262 4.99 19.96 5.77
CA TRP A 262 5.17 19.17 4.55
C TRP A 262 6.31 18.13 4.58
N THR A 263 6.86 17.81 5.75
CA THR A 263 7.81 16.69 5.88
C THR A 263 7.06 15.36 5.84
N PRO A 264 7.49 14.36 5.04
CA PRO A 264 6.87 13.04 5.04
C PRO A 264 6.92 12.40 6.43
N VAL A 265 5.75 12.03 6.96
CA VAL A 265 5.63 11.41 8.30
C VAL A 265 6.43 10.11 8.39
N ASN A 266 6.39 9.33 7.31
CA ASN A 266 7.12 8.06 7.20
C ASN A 266 8.63 8.22 7.09
N LEU A 267 9.16 9.43 6.88
CA LEU A 267 10.60 9.70 6.99
C LEU A 267 11.09 9.51 8.44
N ILE A 268 10.25 9.84 9.41
CA ILE A 268 10.55 9.76 10.85
C ILE A 268 10.02 8.45 11.44
N MET A 269 8.78 8.07 11.11
CA MET A 269 8.12 6.89 11.67
C MET A 269 8.75 5.55 11.25
N ARG A 270 9.66 5.57 10.27
CA ARG A 270 10.41 4.40 9.80
C ARG A 270 11.89 4.48 10.16
N LEU A 271 12.23 5.29 11.15
CA LEU A 271 13.55 5.31 11.77
C LEU A 271 13.65 4.19 12.82
N HIS A 272 14.67 3.33 12.69
CA HIS A 272 14.96 2.35 13.73
C HIS A 272 15.66 3.02 14.92
N ALA A 273 15.33 2.63 16.15
CA ALA A 273 15.89 3.24 17.36
C ALA A 273 17.43 3.23 17.40
N LYS A 274 18.05 2.16 16.90
CA LYS A 274 19.52 2.02 16.79
C LYS A 274 20.20 3.10 15.94
N ASP A 275 19.48 3.66 14.96
CA ASP A 275 20.05 4.58 13.97
C ASP A 275 19.92 6.04 14.42
N VAL A 276 19.17 6.29 15.50
CA VAL A 276 18.90 7.65 16.00
C VAL A 276 20.17 8.38 16.41
N THR A 277 21.11 7.70 17.09
CA THR A 277 22.43 8.28 17.41
C THR A 277 23.13 8.76 16.14
N SER A 278 23.13 7.96 15.07
CA SER A 278 23.80 8.34 13.81
C SER A 278 23.14 9.53 13.12
N VAL A 279 21.80 9.62 13.15
CA VAL A 279 21.05 10.76 12.60
C VAL A 279 21.40 12.05 13.32
N LEU A 280 21.52 12.00 14.64
CA LEU A 280 21.87 13.16 15.45
C LEU A 280 23.35 13.51 15.35
N GLN A 281 24.23 12.53 15.17
CA GLN A 281 25.64 12.80 14.89
C GLN A 281 25.80 13.58 13.58
N ASP A 282 25.11 13.18 12.50
CA ASP A 282 25.17 13.89 11.21
C ASP A 282 24.61 15.33 11.32
N TYR A 283 23.58 15.55 12.15
CA TYR A 283 23.11 16.89 12.48
C TYR A 283 24.19 17.73 13.17
N VAL A 284 24.86 17.16 14.18
CA VAL A 284 25.93 17.82 14.93
C VAL A 284 27.12 18.12 14.01
N ASP A 285 27.52 17.18 13.18
CA ASP A 285 28.61 17.34 12.21
C ASP A 285 28.27 18.41 11.17
N GLY A 286 27.01 18.46 10.73
CA GLY A 286 26.48 19.53 9.89
C GLY A 286 26.61 20.91 10.53
N ILE A 287 26.41 21.02 11.84
CA ILE A 287 26.60 22.27 12.58
C ILE A 287 28.07 22.60 12.79
N LEU A 288 28.89 21.62 13.20
CA LEU A 288 30.29 21.85 13.56
C LEU A 288 31.19 22.06 12.35
N GLN A 289 30.89 21.44 11.20
CA GLN A 289 31.74 21.54 10.01
C GLN A 289 33.21 21.18 10.27
N GLY A 290 33.46 20.20 11.14
CA GLY A 290 34.81 19.77 11.54
C GLY A 290 35.45 20.58 12.67
N GLU A 291 34.75 21.58 13.21
CA GLU A 291 35.19 22.32 14.40
C GLU A 291 35.02 21.49 15.69
N PRO A 292 35.78 21.80 16.77
CA PRO A 292 35.63 21.12 18.06
C PRO A 292 34.22 21.27 18.65
N GLY A 293 33.74 20.24 19.35
CA GLY A 293 32.39 20.19 19.94
C GLY A 293 32.05 21.37 20.87
N GLU A 294 33.06 21.97 21.52
CA GLU A 294 32.92 23.18 22.35
C GLU A 294 32.32 24.38 21.58
N LYS A 295 32.51 24.43 20.25
CA LYS A 295 31.97 25.48 19.39
C LYS A 295 30.52 25.25 18.97
N PHE A 296 29.90 24.12 19.33
CA PHE A 296 28.53 23.78 18.92
C PHE A 296 27.53 24.89 19.28
N ALA A 297 27.57 25.39 20.51
CA ALA A 297 26.67 26.44 20.98
C ALA A 297 26.79 27.75 20.18
N GLU A 298 27.99 28.07 19.70
CA GLU A 298 28.26 29.24 18.87
C GLU A 298 27.81 29.03 17.41
N LEU A 299 28.05 27.84 16.88
CA LEU A 299 27.83 27.52 15.47
C LEU A 299 26.40 27.10 15.16
N ARG A 300 25.63 26.58 16.13
CA ARG A 300 24.26 26.08 15.90
C ARG A 300 23.36 27.09 15.20
N SER A 301 23.40 28.36 15.60
CA SER A 301 22.57 29.40 14.99
C SER A 301 23.03 29.80 13.59
N LYS A 302 24.34 29.68 13.30
CA LYS A 302 24.93 30.02 12.00
C LYS A 302 24.72 28.89 10.98
N ASN A 303 24.87 27.64 11.42
CA ASN A 303 24.91 26.45 10.56
C ASN A 303 23.64 25.59 10.67
N GLN A 304 22.56 26.11 11.25
CA GLN A 304 21.30 25.38 11.48
C GLN A 304 20.78 24.71 10.19
N ALA A 305 20.78 25.42 9.07
CA ALA A 305 20.30 24.89 7.79
C ALA A 305 21.11 23.68 7.31
N LEU A 306 22.43 23.70 7.52
CA LEU A 306 23.30 22.61 7.13
C LEU A 306 23.17 21.40 8.06
N GLY A 307 23.06 21.64 9.38
CA GLY A 307 22.69 20.60 10.34
C GLY A 307 21.38 19.91 9.96
N GLN A 308 20.35 20.71 9.67
CA GLN A 308 19.04 20.19 9.27
C GLN A 308 19.11 19.41 7.95
N GLN A 309 19.87 19.88 6.96
CA GLN A 309 20.06 19.16 5.70
C GLN A 309 20.70 17.80 5.93
N ARG A 310 21.79 17.74 6.72
CA ARG A 310 22.48 16.47 7.04
C ARG A 310 21.58 15.49 7.77
N LEU A 311 20.80 15.99 8.72
CA LEU A 311 19.80 15.18 9.42
C LEU A 311 18.78 14.56 8.44
N MET A 312 18.22 15.36 7.53
CA MET A 312 17.23 14.87 6.56
C MET A 312 17.85 13.87 5.57
N GLU A 313 19.06 14.14 5.06
CA GLU A 313 19.82 13.21 4.22
C GLU A 313 20.02 11.87 4.93
N LYS A 314 20.45 11.90 6.19
CA LYS A 314 20.66 10.71 7.01
C LYS A 314 19.37 9.95 7.28
N LEU A 315 18.27 10.64 7.55
CA LEU A 315 16.95 10.02 7.72
C LEU A 315 16.49 9.24 6.49
N VAL A 316 16.79 9.72 5.27
CA VAL A 316 16.49 8.98 4.03
C VAL A 316 17.42 7.76 3.91
N GLU A 317 18.71 7.93 4.18
CA GLU A 317 19.73 6.87 4.10
C GLU A 317 19.39 5.68 4.99
N VAL A 318 19.00 5.93 6.25
CA VAL A 318 18.73 4.89 7.25
C VAL A 318 17.25 4.50 7.34
N ASN A 319 16.40 5.03 6.45
CA ASN A 319 14.97 4.74 6.51
C ASN A 319 14.72 3.24 6.27
N MET A 320 13.98 2.60 7.17
CA MET A 320 13.69 1.16 7.05
C MET A 320 12.81 0.82 5.84
N CYS A 321 12.06 1.79 5.30
CA CYS A 321 11.23 1.60 4.11
C CYS A 321 11.06 2.95 3.39
N PRO A 322 12.01 3.33 2.51
CA PRO A 322 11.99 4.61 1.79
C PRO A 322 11.05 4.60 0.58
N ASP A 323 9.89 3.94 0.73
CA ASP A 323 8.76 3.95 -0.20
C ASP A 323 7.71 4.90 0.39
N PHE A 324 7.60 6.12 -0.13
CA PHE A 324 6.78 7.16 0.49
C PHE A 324 5.39 7.31 -0.14
N ILE A 325 5.22 6.93 -1.40
CA ILE A 325 3.94 7.10 -2.12
C ILE A 325 3.04 5.91 -1.80
N GLU A 326 1.90 6.20 -1.17
CA GLU A 326 1.03 5.20 -0.54
C GLU A 326 0.04 4.55 -1.52
N ASP A 327 -0.35 5.26 -2.58
CA ASP A 327 -1.42 4.86 -3.53
C ASP A 327 -0.93 4.13 -4.77
N ARG A 328 0.31 3.63 -4.72
CA ARG A 328 0.82 2.69 -5.72
C ARG A 328 0.26 1.30 -5.53
N GLY A 329 0.25 0.55 -6.64
CA GLY A 329 -0.28 -0.80 -6.76
C GLY A 329 -0.42 -1.16 -8.22
N HIS A 330 -0.84 -2.40 -8.49
CA HIS A 330 -0.81 -2.92 -9.84
C HIS A 330 -1.71 -2.09 -10.75
N THR A 331 -1.40 -2.11 -12.03
CA THR A 331 -2.14 -1.37 -13.05
C THR A 331 -2.82 -2.30 -14.04
N TYR A 332 -3.05 -3.56 -13.69
CA TYR A 332 -3.81 -4.50 -14.50
C TYR A 332 -5.15 -3.91 -14.96
N GLY A 333 -5.42 -3.99 -16.26
CA GLY A 333 -6.62 -3.41 -16.88
C GLY A 333 -6.49 -1.93 -17.26
N ARG A 334 -5.34 -1.27 -17.04
CA ARG A 334 -5.10 0.12 -17.47
C ARG A 334 -5.21 0.32 -18.98
N GLU A 335 -4.90 -0.72 -19.73
CA GLU A 335 -4.86 -0.80 -21.19
C GLU A 335 -6.23 -1.01 -21.82
N LEU A 336 -7.22 -1.40 -21.00
CA LEU A 336 -8.59 -1.60 -21.44
C LEU A 336 -9.17 -0.30 -22.01
N GLY A 337 -10.04 -0.45 -23.01
CA GLY A 337 -10.88 0.62 -23.50
C GLY A 337 -11.78 1.16 -22.39
N ASP A 338 -12.15 2.43 -22.51
CA ASP A 338 -12.93 3.14 -21.50
C ASP A 338 -14.29 2.46 -21.21
N ASP A 339 -14.91 1.88 -22.24
CA ASP A 339 -16.15 1.12 -22.11
C ASP A 339 -15.96 -0.23 -21.41
N ASP A 340 -14.86 -0.93 -21.69
CA ASP A 340 -14.54 -2.22 -21.04
C ASP A 340 -14.20 -2.02 -19.56
N LYS A 341 -13.51 -0.93 -19.22
CA LYS A 341 -13.26 -0.55 -17.81
C LYS A 341 -14.58 -0.30 -17.07
N ARG A 342 -15.50 0.44 -17.67
CA ARG A 342 -16.83 0.70 -17.06
C ARG A 342 -17.63 -0.61 -16.92
N ALA A 343 -17.60 -1.47 -17.95
CA ALA A 343 -18.26 -2.77 -17.89
C ALA A 343 -17.66 -3.69 -16.81
N LEU A 344 -16.33 -3.66 -16.62
CA LEU A 344 -15.66 -4.38 -15.54
C LEU A 344 -16.10 -3.90 -14.16
N ILE A 345 -16.20 -2.58 -13.96
CA ILE A 345 -16.74 -1.99 -12.73
C ILE A 345 -18.17 -2.47 -12.49
N GLU A 346 -19.04 -2.44 -13.50
CA GLU A 346 -20.41 -2.92 -13.33
C GLU A 346 -20.49 -4.42 -13.01
N TYR A 347 -19.64 -5.24 -13.63
CA TYR A 347 -19.60 -6.68 -13.36
C TYR A 347 -19.14 -6.99 -11.93
N MET A 348 -18.11 -6.28 -11.44
CA MET A 348 -17.57 -6.49 -10.10
C MET A 348 -18.50 -6.05 -8.96
N LYS A 349 -19.60 -5.34 -9.25
CA LYS A 349 -20.68 -5.08 -8.27
C LYS A 349 -21.47 -6.35 -7.90
N HIS A 350 -21.37 -7.41 -8.70
CA HIS A 350 -22.05 -8.69 -8.47
C HIS A 350 -21.25 -9.66 -7.57
N PHE A 351 -20.07 -9.24 -7.10
CA PHE A 351 -19.13 -10.07 -6.33
C PHE A 351 -19.43 -10.08 -4.82
#